data_AF-A0A954MHL4-F1
#
_entry.id   AF-A0A954MHL4-F1
#
_cell.length_a   1.000
_cell.length_b   1.000
_cell.length_c   1.000
_cell.angle_alpha   90.00
_cell.angle_beta   90.00
_cell.angle_gamma   90.00
#
_symmetry.space_group_name_H-M   'P 1'
#
loop_
_entity.id
_entity.type
_entity.pdbx_description
1 polymer ?
#
loop_
_entity_poly.entity_id
_entity_poly.type
_entity_poly.pdbx_seq_one_letter_code
_entity_poly.pdbx_strand_id
1 'polypeptide(L)'
;MVLLTRLILLLACVVGPVWIAHAGEVFPEGAQLEKLWNEGSFTEGVAVDFNGAVFFSDITAGEAPGRVLRFDPQTKETTVYCANSGQSNGLMFDRTGRLLAACGANHGRRSLAEIRPNGSVDDLVTKFNGKNFNSPNDLVIHPQGWVYFSDPRYVGDEPIELDLMNVFRFDPATGKVTQATAEISKPNGLITSPDGKTLYAAETNNGSNFGKRAGEVRMALHALPIREDGTLGAPSLIAKFTERGGIDGMTVDSQGRIYGAYRDTERFGILVLSPEGKEIDFLPTPELPTNCCFGRDKELGTLYMTVGTGLYRISTSASGYHSIKTEK
;
A
#
# COMPACT_ATOMS: atom_id res chain seq x y z
N MET A 1 -22.83 -59.87 -21.46
CA MET A 1 -22.51 -59.51 -20.06
C MET A 1 -21.15 -58.82 -20.06
N VAL A 2 -21.12 -57.48 -20.18
CA VAL A 2 -19.87 -56.69 -20.12
C VAL A 2 -19.94 -55.90 -18.82
N LEU A 3 -19.06 -56.24 -17.87
CA LEU A 3 -18.91 -55.52 -16.61
C LEU A 3 -18.21 -54.18 -16.90
N LEU A 4 -18.90 -53.06 -16.70
CA LEU A 4 -18.26 -51.75 -16.60
C LEU A 4 -17.79 -51.55 -15.16
N THR A 5 -16.47 -51.62 -14.96
CA THR A 5 -15.83 -51.23 -13.70
C THR A 5 -15.80 -49.71 -13.62
N ARG A 6 -16.60 -49.10 -12.75
CA ARG A 6 -16.54 -47.66 -12.46
C ARG A 6 -15.29 -47.36 -11.63
N LEU A 7 -14.35 -46.64 -12.22
CA LEU A 7 -13.19 -46.07 -11.54
C LEU A 7 -13.66 -44.84 -10.74
N ILE A 8 -13.62 -44.92 -9.41
CA ILE A 8 -13.86 -43.77 -8.53
C ILE A 8 -12.55 -42.98 -8.46
N LEU A 9 -12.51 -41.80 -9.08
CA LEU A 9 -11.43 -40.83 -8.87
C LEU A 9 -11.63 -40.20 -7.49
N LEU A 10 -10.79 -40.56 -6.52
CA LEU A 10 -10.62 -39.79 -5.29
C LEU A 10 -9.85 -38.51 -5.63
N LEU A 11 -10.54 -37.37 -5.62
CA LEU A 11 -9.90 -36.06 -5.62
C LEU A 11 -9.16 -35.90 -4.28
N ALA A 12 -7.84 -36.10 -4.28
CA ALA A 12 -7.01 -35.68 -3.18
C ALA A 12 -6.98 -34.14 -3.18
N CYS A 13 -7.64 -33.52 -2.21
CA CYS A 13 -7.44 -32.10 -1.93
C CYS A 13 -6.00 -31.90 -1.49
N VAL A 14 -5.15 -31.38 -2.39
CA VAL A 14 -3.81 -30.93 -2.03
C VAL A 14 -3.99 -29.66 -1.21
N VAL A 15 -4.00 -29.81 0.12
CA VAL A 15 -3.95 -28.68 1.04
C VAL A 15 -2.56 -28.06 0.89
N GLY A 16 -2.51 -26.85 0.32
CA GLY A 16 -1.25 -26.11 0.21
C GLY A 16 -0.66 -25.79 1.59
N PRO A 17 0.61 -25.37 1.66
CA PRO A 17 1.25 -24.99 2.92
C PRO A 17 0.44 -23.89 3.62
N VAL A 18 0.07 -24.14 4.87
CA VAL A 18 -0.58 -23.16 5.77
C VAL A 18 0.52 -22.41 6.51
N TRP A 19 0.53 -21.09 6.38
CA TRP A 19 1.47 -20.23 7.09
C TRP A 19 0.85 -19.84 8.43
N ILE A 20 1.44 -20.35 9.50
CA ILE A 20 1.00 -20.11 10.87
C ILE A 20 1.93 -19.10 11.51
N ALA A 21 1.38 -18.04 12.10
CA ALA A 21 2.15 -17.09 12.88
C ALA A 21 2.70 -17.78 14.15
N HIS A 22 3.97 -17.53 14.47
CA HIS A 22 4.50 -17.82 15.79
C HIS A 22 3.96 -16.77 16.77
N ALA A 23 3.77 -17.15 18.04
CA ALA A 23 3.22 -16.24 19.04
C ALA A 23 4.01 -14.92 19.13
N GLY A 24 3.35 -13.80 18.84
CA GLY A 24 3.88 -12.46 18.99
C GLY A 24 2.93 -11.57 19.81
N GLU A 25 3.32 -10.32 20.03
CA GLU A 25 2.47 -9.35 20.76
C GLU A 25 1.17 -9.03 19.98
N VAL A 26 1.26 -9.02 18.65
CA VAL A 26 0.17 -8.64 17.76
C VAL A 26 -0.42 -9.83 17.03
N PHE A 27 0.42 -10.72 16.52
CA PHE A 27 -0.04 -11.90 15.78
C PHE A 27 -0.27 -13.04 16.77
N PRO A 28 -1.53 -13.45 17.03
CA PRO A 28 -1.81 -14.49 18.00
C PRO A 28 -1.21 -15.84 17.56
N GLU A 29 -0.83 -16.65 18.54
CA GLU A 29 -0.41 -18.03 18.27
C GLU A 29 -1.50 -18.78 17.50
N GLY A 30 -1.13 -19.43 16.41
CA GLY A 30 -2.08 -20.19 15.58
C GLY A 30 -2.88 -19.34 14.59
N ALA A 31 -2.72 -18.01 14.56
CA ALA A 31 -3.31 -17.18 13.52
C ALA A 31 -2.81 -17.62 12.14
N GLN A 32 -3.73 -17.83 11.20
CA GLN A 32 -3.43 -18.33 9.87
C GLN A 32 -3.47 -17.20 8.86
N LEU A 33 -2.41 -17.10 8.06
CA LEU A 33 -2.40 -16.23 6.89
C LEU A 33 -3.23 -16.88 5.77
N GLU A 34 -4.42 -16.33 5.53
CA GLU A 34 -5.37 -16.82 4.52
C GLU A 34 -5.08 -16.14 3.18
N LYS A 35 -4.86 -16.93 2.13
CA LYS A 35 -4.80 -16.44 0.75
C LYS A 35 -6.22 -16.27 0.21
N LEU A 36 -6.58 -15.06 -0.16
CA LEU A 36 -7.92 -14.71 -0.64
C LEU A 36 -8.02 -14.76 -2.17
N TRP A 37 -6.94 -14.38 -2.86
CA TRP A 37 -6.87 -14.30 -4.31
C TRP A 37 -5.40 -14.26 -4.78
N ASN A 38 -5.06 -14.82 -5.95
CA ASN A 38 -3.67 -14.87 -6.43
C ASN A 38 -3.52 -14.99 -7.97
N GLU A 39 -4.34 -14.26 -8.72
CA GLU A 39 -4.33 -14.27 -10.19
C GLU A 39 -3.80 -12.95 -10.78
N GLY A 40 -2.99 -12.23 -10.01
CA GLY A 40 -2.43 -10.92 -10.36
C GLY A 40 -1.07 -11.00 -11.02
N SER A 41 -0.58 -9.83 -11.43
CA SER A 41 0.79 -9.62 -11.91
C SER A 41 1.66 -9.04 -10.80
N PHE A 42 1.26 -7.91 -10.23
CA PHE A 42 1.96 -7.26 -9.12
C PHE A 42 0.94 -6.47 -8.29
N THR A 43 0.49 -7.09 -7.21
CA THR A 43 -0.55 -6.50 -6.37
C THR A 43 0.02 -5.42 -5.47
N GLU A 44 -0.72 -4.33 -5.28
CA GLU A 44 -0.31 -3.13 -4.55
C GLU A 44 -1.52 -2.46 -3.87
N GLY A 45 -1.24 -1.42 -3.07
CA GLY A 45 -2.22 -0.44 -2.60
C GLY A 45 -3.53 -1.02 -2.08
N VAL A 46 -3.59 -1.38 -0.80
CA VAL A 46 -4.81 -1.95 -0.20
C VAL A 46 -5.65 -0.86 0.47
N ALA A 47 -6.92 -0.75 0.10
CA ALA A 47 -7.87 0.15 0.72
C ALA A 47 -9.16 -0.58 1.13
N VAL A 48 -9.76 -0.19 2.24
CA VAL A 48 -11.04 -0.76 2.71
C VAL A 48 -12.09 0.34 2.74
N ASP A 49 -13.21 0.11 2.05
CA ASP A 49 -14.33 1.04 2.01
C ASP A 49 -15.17 0.99 3.29
N PHE A 50 -16.10 1.93 3.46
CA PHE A 50 -16.95 2.00 4.65
C PHE A 50 -17.95 0.85 4.79
N ASN A 51 -18.09 -0.02 3.78
CA ASN A 51 -18.90 -1.24 3.84
C ASN A 51 -18.06 -2.49 4.13
N GLY A 52 -16.74 -2.33 4.27
CA GLY A 52 -15.79 -3.41 4.51
C GLY A 52 -15.30 -4.12 3.25
N ALA A 53 -15.68 -3.69 2.05
CA ALA A 53 -15.11 -4.22 0.82
C ALA A 53 -13.66 -3.77 0.66
N VAL A 54 -12.80 -4.68 0.20
CA VAL A 54 -11.36 -4.47 0.08
C VAL A 54 -11.03 -4.22 -1.39
N PHE A 55 -10.30 -3.15 -1.64
CA PHE A 55 -9.84 -2.73 -2.96
C PHE A 55 -8.33 -2.84 -2.99
N PHE A 56 -7.80 -3.32 -4.11
CA PHE A 56 -6.36 -3.41 -4.30
C PHE A 56 -5.98 -3.28 -5.77
N SER A 57 -4.82 -2.69 -6.00
CA SER A 57 -4.28 -2.50 -7.33
C SER A 57 -3.56 -3.76 -7.81
N ASP A 58 -3.59 -3.99 -9.11
CA ASP A 58 -2.78 -4.98 -9.81
C ASP A 58 -2.07 -4.28 -10.97
N ILE A 59 -0.81 -3.96 -10.74
CA ILE A 59 0.08 -3.25 -11.65
C ILE A 59 0.63 -4.26 -12.66
N THR A 60 0.66 -3.87 -13.93
CA THR A 60 1.12 -4.75 -15.00
C THR A 60 2.42 -4.25 -15.61
N ALA A 61 3.35 -5.16 -15.85
CA ALA A 61 4.50 -4.88 -16.69
C ALA A 61 4.06 -4.74 -18.16
N GLY A 62 4.72 -3.86 -18.92
CA GLY A 62 4.42 -3.60 -20.32
C GLY A 62 3.24 -2.66 -20.56
N GLU A 63 2.54 -2.84 -21.69
CA GLU A 63 1.52 -1.92 -22.23
C GLU A 63 0.12 -2.07 -21.61
N ALA A 64 -0.11 -3.09 -20.77
CA ALA A 64 -1.39 -3.24 -20.10
C ALA A 64 -1.58 -2.10 -19.08
N PRO A 65 -2.79 -1.55 -18.94
CA PRO A 65 -3.01 -0.33 -18.16
C PRO A 65 -3.08 -0.55 -16.64
N GLY A 66 -2.85 -1.76 -16.14
CA GLY A 66 -3.17 -2.15 -14.76
C GLY A 66 -4.67 -2.07 -14.42
N ARG A 67 -5.05 -2.67 -13.31
CA ARG A 67 -6.45 -2.74 -12.86
C ARG A 67 -6.59 -2.51 -11.36
N VAL A 68 -7.80 -2.21 -10.91
CA VAL A 68 -8.20 -2.28 -9.51
C VAL A 68 -9.22 -3.40 -9.34
N LEU A 69 -8.99 -4.23 -8.35
CA LEU A 69 -9.83 -5.35 -7.95
C LEU A 69 -10.60 -5.00 -6.69
N ARG A 70 -11.78 -5.60 -6.53
CA ARG A 70 -12.63 -5.51 -5.33
C ARG A 70 -12.86 -6.92 -4.81
N PHE A 71 -12.43 -7.17 -3.58
CA PHE A 71 -12.74 -8.35 -2.79
C PHE A 71 -13.89 -8.03 -1.81
N ASP A 72 -14.90 -8.90 -1.80
CA ASP A 72 -16.01 -8.83 -0.87
C ASP A 72 -15.83 -9.87 0.25
N PRO A 73 -15.59 -9.46 1.51
CA PRO A 73 -15.37 -10.42 2.60
C PRO A 73 -16.56 -11.32 2.91
N GLN A 74 -17.79 -10.92 2.54
CA GLN A 74 -19.00 -11.70 2.82
C GLN A 74 -19.18 -12.81 1.79
N THR A 75 -19.06 -12.49 0.50
CA THR A 75 -19.20 -13.49 -0.58
C THR A 75 -17.90 -14.23 -0.88
N LYS A 76 -16.76 -13.69 -0.43
CA LYS A 76 -15.39 -14.14 -0.76
C LYS A 76 -15.05 -14.04 -2.24
N GLU A 77 -15.79 -13.23 -3.00
CA GLU A 77 -15.54 -13.05 -4.43
C GLU A 77 -14.59 -11.89 -4.66
N THR A 78 -13.70 -12.06 -5.65
CA THR A 78 -12.86 -10.99 -6.19
C THR A 78 -13.34 -10.65 -7.59
N THR A 79 -13.60 -9.36 -7.83
CA THR A 79 -14.13 -8.84 -9.10
C THR A 79 -13.28 -7.67 -9.59
N VAL A 80 -13.33 -7.39 -10.90
CA VAL A 80 -12.68 -6.20 -11.46
C VAL A 80 -13.54 -4.98 -11.18
N TYR A 81 -12.99 -4.01 -10.43
CA TYR A 81 -13.66 -2.73 -10.16
C TYR A 81 -13.30 -1.68 -11.22
N CYS A 82 -12.04 -1.64 -11.65
CA CYS A 82 -11.58 -0.78 -12.73
C CYS A 82 -10.62 -1.56 -13.63
N ALA A 83 -11.00 -1.78 -14.90
CA ALA A 83 -10.22 -2.57 -15.85
C ALA A 83 -9.04 -1.80 -16.47
N ASN A 84 -9.09 -0.46 -16.45
CA ASN A 84 -8.05 0.42 -16.96
C ASN A 84 -7.78 1.51 -15.91
N SER A 85 -6.94 1.16 -14.95
CA SER A 85 -6.59 2.06 -13.84
C SER A 85 -5.56 3.12 -14.23
N GLY A 86 -4.83 2.88 -15.33
CA GLY A 86 -3.67 3.68 -15.72
C GLY A 86 -2.52 3.56 -14.71
N GLN A 87 -2.21 2.32 -14.32
CA GLN A 87 -1.19 1.95 -13.34
C GLN A 87 -1.44 2.54 -11.95
N SER A 88 -2.69 2.43 -11.45
CA SER A 88 -2.95 2.72 -10.03
C SER A 88 -2.05 1.89 -9.14
N ASN A 89 -1.50 2.51 -8.10
CA ASN A 89 -0.67 1.88 -7.10
C ASN A 89 -1.32 2.03 -5.72
N GLY A 90 -0.87 2.94 -4.86
CA GLY A 90 -1.51 3.21 -3.58
C GLY A 90 -2.96 3.66 -3.73
N LEU A 91 -3.81 3.21 -2.81
CA LEU A 91 -5.26 3.45 -2.79
C LEU A 91 -5.70 3.94 -1.42
N MET A 92 -6.63 4.89 -1.36
CA MET A 92 -7.29 5.26 -0.11
C MET A 92 -8.68 5.86 -0.34
N PHE A 93 -9.64 5.52 0.53
CA PHE A 93 -10.97 6.14 0.53
C PHE A 93 -10.97 7.46 1.30
N ASP A 94 -11.55 8.50 0.70
CA ASP A 94 -11.82 9.75 1.40
C ASP A 94 -13.13 9.71 2.21
N ARG A 95 -13.42 10.78 2.95
CA ARG A 95 -14.60 10.85 3.84
C ARG A 95 -15.94 10.77 3.13
N THR A 96 -15.94 11.03 1.83
CA THR A 96 -17.13 11.00 0.97
C THR A 96 -17.29 9.66 0.25
N GLY A 97 -16.38 8.71 0.49
CA GLY A 97 -16.38 7.39 -0.14
C GLY A 97 -15.76 7.37 -1.54
N ARG A 98 -15.02 8.42 -1.93
CA ARG A 98 -14.29 8.42 -3.20
C ARG A 98 -12.99 7.63 -3.04
N LEU A 99 -12.72 6.74 -3.98
CA LEU A 99 -11.48 5.97 -4.04
C LEU A 99 -10.41 6.82 -4.74
N LEU A 100 -9.44 7.31 -3.98
CA LEU A 100 -8.29 8.02 -4.52
C LEU A 100 -7.16 7.03 -4.81
N ALA A 101 -6.41 7.30 -5.88
CA ALA A 101 -5.32 6.46 -6.35
C ALA A 101 -4.09 7.30 -6.69
N ALA A 102 -2.91 6.80 -6.30
CA ALA A 102 -1.63 7.27 -6.80
C ALA A 102 -1.30 6.45 -8.07
N CYS A 103 -1.48 7.06 -9.24
CA CYS A 103 -1.26 6.42 -10.53
C CYS A 103 0.18 6.65 -10.99
N GLY A 104 0.94 5.57 -11.11
CA GLY A 104 2.36 5.59 -11.43
C GLY A 104 2.66 5.83 -12.91
N ALA A 105 3.93 5.61 -13.23
CA ALA A 105 4.47 5.62 -14.58
C ALA A 105 4.36 4.24 -15.26
N ASN A 106 5.21 3.96 -16.25
CA ASN A 106 5.18 2.75 -17.08
C ASN A 106 3.90 2.69 -17.92
N HIS A 107 3.72 3.71 -18.76
CA HIS A 107 2.51 3.97 -19.56
C HIS A 107 1.27 4.29 -18.70
N GLY A 108 1.49 4.61 -17.43
CA GLY A 108 0.48 5.05 -16.49
C GLY A 108 0.16 6.55 -16.58
N ARG A 109 -0.75 7.00 -15.72
CA ARG A 109 -1.27 8.38 -15.77
C ARG A 109 -0.31 9.42 -15.21
N ARG A 110 0.65 9.02 -14.36
CA ARG A 110 1.52 9.91 -13.59
C ARG A 110 0.73 10.99 -12.85
N SER A 111 -0.26 10.56 -12.06
CA SER A 111 -1.27 11.44 -11.46
C SER A 111 -1.72 10.99 -10.08
N LEU A 112 -2.24 11.94 -9.30
CA LEU A 112 -3.21 11.62 -8.26
C LEU A 112 -4.59 11.64 -8.93
N ALA A 113 -5.36 10.57 -8.78
CA ALA A 113 -6.63 10.37 -9.48
C ALA A 113 -7.74 9.88 -8.56
N GLU A 114 -8.98 9.99 -9.04
CA GLU A 114 -10.16 9.35 -8.46
C GLU A 114 -10.62 8.20 -9.37
N ILE A 115 -10.83 7.02 -8.80
CA ILE A 115 -11.44 5.87 -9.48
C ILE A 115 -12.93 5.84 -9.15
N ARG A 116 -13.76 6.07 -10.17
CA ARG A 116 -15.21 6.20 -10.05
C ARG A 116 -15.89 4.83 -9.96
N PRO A 117 -17.10 4.73 -9.38
CA PRO A 117 -17.88 3.50 -9.32
C PRO A 117 -18.23 2.86 -10.68
N ASN A 118 -18.23 3.64 -11.76
CA ASN A 118 -18.44 3.13 -13.11
C ASN A 118 -17.15 2.58 -13.77
N GLY A 119 -16.04 2.53 -13.03
CA GLY A 119 -14.74 2.06 -13.50
C GLY A 119 -13.93 3.10 -14.30
N SER A 120 -14.43 4.33 -14.47
CA SER A 120 -13.65 5.43 -15.06
C SER A 120 -12.68 6.04 -14.05
N VAL A 121 -11.64 6.70 -14.56
CA VAL A 121 -10.59 7.31 -13.74
C VAL A 121 -10.42 8.77 -14.15
N ASP A 122 -10.59 9.67 -13.19
CA ASP A 122 -10.47 11.12 -13.37
C ASP A 122 -9.22 11.63 -12.66
N ASP A 123 -8.35 12.36 -13.37
CA ASP A 123 -7.16 12.93 -12.76
C ASP A 123 -7.54 14.13 -11.88
N LEU A 124 -7.08 14.12 -10.63
CA LEU A 124 -7.19 15.24 -9.71
C LEU A 124 -6.04 16.23 -9.94
N VAL A 125 -4.82 15.71 -10.11
CA VAL A 125 -3.65 16.50 -10.47
C VAL A 125 -2.58 15.67 -11.16
N THR A 126 -1.97 16.24 -12.19
CA THR A 126 -0.94 15.60 -13.03
C THR A 126 0.40 16.34 -13.03
N LYS A 127 0.42 17.58 -12.51
CA LYS A 127 1.57 18.48 -12.60
C LYS A 127 1.84 19.25 -11.32
N PHE A 128 3.12 19.56 -11.11
CA PHE A 128 3.60 20.52 -10.13
C PHE A 128 4.48 21.56 -10.83
N ASN A 129 4.16 22.86 -10.67
CA ASN A 129 4.86 23.96 -11.34
C ASN A 129 5.03 23.76 -12.87
N GLY A 130 3.99 23.25 -13.53
CA GLY A 130 3.96 23.00 -14.98
C GLY A 130 4.67 21.71 -15.43
N LYS A 131 5.37 21.02 -14.54
CA LYS A 131 6.10 19.78 -14.80
C LYS A 131 5.29 18.55 -14.38
N ASN A 132 5.33 17.49 -15.18
CA ASN A 132 4.65 16.22 -14.86
C ASN A 132 5.25 15.55 -13.62
N PHE A 133 4.40 14.94 -12.78
CA PHE A 133 4.87 14.07 -11.69
C PHE A 133 5.74 12.93 -12.23
N ASN A 134 6.60 12.38 -11.39
CA ASN A 134 7.42 11.24 -11.77
C ASN A 134 6.57 9.97 -11.91
N SER A 135 6.20 9.39 -10.79
CA SER A 135 5.40 8.17 -10.71
C SER A 135 4.77 8.13 -9.32
N PRO A 136 3.66 8.86 -9.09
CA PRO A 136 2.90 8.78 -7.85
C PRO A 136 2.73 7.31 -7.43
N ASN A 137 3.11 6.99 -6.19
CA ASN A 137 3.32 5.61 -5.76
C ASN A 137 2.40 5.21 -4.61
N ASP A 138 2.39 5.97 -3.51
CA ASP A 138 1.44 5.76 -2.42
C ASP A 138 0.86 7.10 -1.92
N LEU A 139 -0.24 7.04 -1.17
CA LEU A 139 -0.90 8.21 -0.59
C LEU A 139 -1.46 7.97 0.81
N VAL A 140 -1.59 9.05 1.56
CA VAL A 140 -2.38 9.09 2.79
C VAL A 140 -3.24 10.35 2.85
N ILE A 141 -4.48 10.19 3.28
CA ILE A 141 -5.42 11.28 3.49
C ILE A 141 -5.41 11.64 4.98
N HIS A 142 -5.01 12.87 5.27
CA HIS A 142 -5.01 13.44 6.60
C HIS A 142 -6.45 13.67 7.10
N PRO A 143 -6.74 13.63 8.42
CA PRO A 143 -8.08 13.88 8.95
C PRO A 143 -8.70 15.24 8.53
N GLN A 144 -7.87 16.24 8.23
CA GLN A 144 -8.27 17.56 7.74
C GLN A 144 -8.57 17.59 6.23
N GLY A 145 -8.30 16.48 5.51
CA GLY A 145 -8.62 16.29 4.10
C GLY A 145 -7.45 16.50 3.14
N TRP A 146 -6.28 16.95 3.61
CA TRP A 146 -5.08 17.01 2.78
C TRP A 146 -4.62 15.61 2.36
N VAL A 147 -4.16 15.48 1.12
CA VAL A 147 -3.61 14.24 0.59
C VAL A 147 -2.10 14.40 0.49
N TYR A 148 -1.35 13.62 1.27
CA TYR A 148 0.09 13.48 1.05
C TYR A 148 0.33 12.30 0.12
N PHE A 149 1.20 12.44 -0.87
CA PHE A 149 1.52 11.37 -1.81
C PHE A 149 3.01 11.36 -2.16
N SER A 150 3.56 10.17 -2.33
CA SER A 150 4.95 9.95 -2.72
C SER A 150 5.09 9.96 -4.24
N ASP A 151 6.14 10.59 -4.74
CA ASP A 151 6.43 10.69 -6.18
C ASP A 151 7.86 10.20 -6.53
N PRO A 152 8.14 8.91 -6.34
CA PRO A 152 9.41 8.29 -6.73
C PRO A 152 9.50 8.07 -8.25
N ARG A 153 10.61 7.46 -8.69
CA ARG A 153 10.74 6.83 -10.01
C ARG A 153 11.40 5.46 -9.88
N TYR A 154 10.60 4.41 -9.72
CA TYR A 154 11.08 3.01 -9.70
C TYR A 154 11.12 2.39 -11.10
N VAL A 155 10.13 2.70 -11.92
CA VAL A 155 9.91 2.14 -13.27
C VAL A 155 9.42 3.23 -14.24
N GLY A 156 9.33 2.88 -15.52
CA GLY A 156 8.92 3.78 -16.60
C GLY A 156 10.08 4.51 -17.24
N ASP A 157 10.01 4.68 -18.55
CA ASP A 157 10.99 5.38 -19.39
C ASP A 157 10.52 6.78 -19.81
N GLU A 158 9.35 7.21 -19.34
CA GLU A 158 8.83 8.54 -19.65
C GLU A 158 9.78 9.63 -19.13
N PRO A 159 9.91 10.77 -19.85
CA PRO A 159 10.79 11.85 -19.43
C PRO A 159 10.50 12.32 -17.99
N ILE A 160 11.57 12.36 -17.19
CA ILE A 160 11.57 13.01 -15.88
C ILE A 160 11.63 14.52 -16.10
N GLU A 161 10.63 15.23 -15.58
CA GLU A 161 10.60 16.70 -15.62
C GLU A 161 10.87 17.31 -14.24
N LEU A 162 10.54 16.57 -13.17
CA LEU A 162 10.85 16.90 -11.79
C LEU A 162 12.11 16.15 -11.36
N ASP A 163 13.22 16.88 -11.27
CA ASP A 163 14.55 16.30 -10.95
C ASP A 163 14.63 15.70 -9.54
N LEU A 164 13.63 15.93 -8.69
CA LEU A 164 13.54 15.44 -7.32
C LEU A 164 12.40 14.43 -7.17
N MET A 165 12.67 13.36 -6.40
CA MET A 165 11.69 12.36 -5.99
C MET A 165 11.22 12.68 -4.58
N ASN A 166 10.04 13.30 -4.46
CA ASN A 166 9.60 13.98 -3.25
C ASN A 166 8.27 13.46 -2.73
N VAL A 167 7.91 13.90 -1.52
CA VAL A 167 6.53 13.83 -1.04
C VAL A 167 5.85 15.15 -1.34
N PHE A 168 4.67 15.09 -1.93
CA PHE A 168 3.81 16.23 -2.24
C PHE A 168 2.58 16.22 -1.34
N ARG A 169 1.94 17.38 -1.22
CA ARG A 169 0.65 17.56 -0.57
C ARG A 169 -0.32 18.21 -1.54
N PHE A 170 -1.45 17.56 -1.78
CA PHE A 170 -2.59 18.09 -2.50
C PHE A 170 -3.68 18.52 -1.51
N ASP A 171 -4.17 19.74 -1.66
CA ASP A 171 -5.30 20.25 -0.91
C ASP A 171 -6.55 20.26 -1.81
N PRO A 172 -7.51 19.33 -1.60
CA PRO A 172 -8.71 19.25 -2.44
C PRO A 172 -9.63 20.47 -2.29
N ALA A 173 -9.54 21.25 -1.20
CA ALA A 173 -10.38 22.42 -1.01
C ALA A 173 -9.94 23.60 -1.91
N THR A 174 -8.65 23.67 -2.22
CA THR A 174 -8.07 24.76 -3.02
C THR A 174 -7.56 24.31 -4.39
N GLY A 175 -7.43 23.00 -4.60
CA GLY A 175 -6.79 22.41 -5.78
C GLY A 175 -5.27 22.60 -5.80
N LYS A 176 -4.66 23.12 -4.72
CA LYS A 176 -3.23 23.47 -4.68
C LYS A 176 -2.39 22.24 -4.38
N VAL A 177 -1.28 22.08 -5.11
CA VAL A 177 -0.19 21.16 -4.78
C VAL A 177 0.99 21.93 -4.22
N THR A 178 1.60 21.40 -3.17
CA THR A 178 2.85 21.87 -2.58
C THR A 178 3.83 20.72 -2.42
N GLN A 179 5.12 20.97 -2.60
CA GLN A 179 6.15 20.04 -2.15
C GLN A 179 6.13 19.99 -0.62
N ALA A 180 5.81 18.83 -0.05
CA ALA A 180 5.66 18.66 1.40
C ALA A 180 7.02 18.47 2.09
N THR A 181 7.92 17.73 1.45
CA THR A 181 9.34 17.60 1.86
C THR A 181 10.21 17.21 0.67
N ALA A 182 11.49 17.58 0.73
CA ALA A 182 12.55 17.20 -0.22
C ALA A 182 13.56 16.20 0.39
N GLU A 183 13.41 15.86 1.66
CA GLU A 183 14.46 15.23 2.45
C GLU A 183 14.40 13.70 2.45
N ILE A 184 13.35 13.13 1.86
CA ILE A 184 13.15 11.68 1.72
C ILE A 184 13.47 11.28 0.28
N SER A 185 14.56 10.54 0.07
CA SER A 185 14.95 10.13 -1.29
C SER A 185 14.17 8.89 -1.72
N LYS A 186 13.47 8.94 -2.87
CA LYS A 186 12.58 7.85 -3.31
C LYS A 186 11.58 7.43 -2.23
N PRO A 187 10.64 8.33 -1.89
CA PRO A 187 9.58 8.00 -0.95
C PRO A 187 8.72 6.86 -1.50
N ASN A 188 8.20 6.03 -0.60
CA ASN A 188 7.30 4.94 -0.93
C ASN A 188 6.01 5.07 -0.10
N GLY A 189 5.68 4.11 0.75
CA GLY A 189 4.51 4.15 1.63
C GLY A 189 4.50 5.35 2.56
N LEU A 190 3.30 5.89 2.76
CA LEU A 190 3.02 7.01 3.64
C LEU A 190 1.88 6.63 4.58
N ILE A 191 1.98 6.98 5.87
CA ILE A 191 0.86 6.85 6.80
C ILE A 191 0.94 7.91 7.89
N THR A 192 -0.20 8.33 8.42
CA THR A 192 -0.27 9.29 9.54
C THR A 192 -0.40 8.55 10.87
N SER A 193 0.20 9.09 11.94
CA SER A 193 -0.10 8.64 13.30
C SER A 193 -1.59 8.80 13.64
N PRO A 194 -2.14 8.01 14.58
CA PRO A 194 -3.56 8.07 14.95
C PRO A 194 -4.04 9.45 15.44
N ASP A 195 -3.14 10.26 16.01
CA ASP A 195 -3.43 11.62 16.45
C ASP A 195 -3.29 12.68 15.34
N GLY A 196 -2.89 12.27 14.12
CA GLY A 196 -2.70 13.15 12.98
C GLY A 196 -1.49 14.08 13.08
N LYS A 197 -0.58 13.88 14.03
CA LYS A 197 0.54 14.81 14.26
C LYS A 197 1.86 14.39 13.62
N THR A 198 1.93 13.19 13.08
CA THR A 198 3.14 12.65 12.46
C THR A 198 2.79 12.02 11.12
N LEU A 199 3.56 12.35 10.09
CA LEU A 199 3.63 11.60 8.84
C LEU A 199 4.82 10.65 8.94
N TYR A 200 4.55 9.35 8.82
CA TYR A 200 5.59 8.35 8.58
C TYR A 200 5.79 8.19 7.08
N ALA A 201 7.05 8.17 6.65
CA ALA A 201 7.42 8.02 5.24
C ALA A 201 8.52 6.97 5.08
N ALA A 202 8.24 5.94 4.28
CA ALA A 202 9.26 4.99 3.85
C ALA A 202 10.19 5.66 2.83
N GLU A 203 11.50 5.51 3.07
CA GLU A 203 12.55 5.81 2.12
C GLU A 203 13.06 4.50 1.54
N THR A 204 12.76 4.23 0.27
CA THR A 204 13.06 2.96 -0.40
C THR A 204 14.03 3.21 -1.54
N ASN A 205 15.07 3.99 -1.25
CA ASN A 205 16.14 4.25 -2.20
C ASN A 205 17.06 3.03 -2.31
N ASN A 206 16.66 2.07 -3.13
CA ASN A 206 17.42 0.86 -3.45
C ASN A 206 18.65 1.11 -4.35
N GLY A 207 19.07 2.36 -4.51
CA GLY A 207 20.19 2.75 -5.37
C GLY A 207 19.97 2.49 -6.86
N SER A 208 18.78 2.05 -7.29
CA SER A 208 18.46 1.90 -8.71
C SER A 208 18.30 3.26 -9.39
N ASN A 209 18.39 3.36 -10.71
CA ASN A 209 17.85 4.43 -11.52
C ASN A 209 17.40 3.76 -12.81
N PHE A 210 16.09 3.78 -13.07
CA PHE A 210 15.48 3.04 -14.19
C PHE A 210 15.86 1.54 -14.17
N GLY A 211 15.77 0.90 -13.00
CA GLY A 211 16.09 -0.52 -12.84
C GLY A 211 17.58 -0.88 -12.80
N LYS A 212 18.51 0.08 -12.93
CA LYS A 212 19.97 -0.15 -12.83
C LYS A 212 20.54 0.39 -11.53
N ARG A 213 21.25 -0.42 -10.74
CA ARG A 213 21.92 0.05 -9.51
C ARG A 213 23.03 1.06 -9.90
N ALA A 214 22.87 2.31 -9.50
CA ALA A 214 23.70 3.44 -9.94
C ALA A 214 23.92 4.51 -8.86
N GLY A 215 23.38 4.34 -7.64
CA GLY A 215 23.45 5.36 -6.59
C GLY A 215 23.53 4.81 -5.18
N GLU A 216 23.54 5.74 -4.22
CA GLU A 216 23.48 5.47 -2.79
C GLU A 216 22.24 4.64 -2.43
N VAL A 217 22.40 3.69 -1.52
CA VAL A 217 21.29 2.91 -0.98
C VAL A 217 20.88 3.50 0.37
N ARG A 218 19.62 3.93 0.47
CA ARG A 218 19.00 4.37 1.72
C ARG A 218 17.65 3.68 1.87
N MET A 219 17.62 2.71 2.78
CA MET A 219 16.39 2.01 3.19
C MET A 219 16.09 2.43 4.62
N ALA A 220 15.04 3.22 4.82
CA ALA A 220 14.75 3.83 6.12
C ALA A 220 13.26 4.12 6.31
N LEU A 221 12.87 4.35 7.55
CA LEU A 221 11.58 4.90 7.94
C LEU A 221 11.82 6.22 8.68
N HIS A 222 11.12 7.27 8.25
CA HIS A 222 11.21 8.60 8.84
C HIS A 222 9.88 9.02 9.44
N ALA A 223 9.95 9.79 10.53
CA ALA A 223 8.82 10.49 11.13
C ALA A 223 8.95 12.01 10.89
N LEU A 224 7.91 12.63 10.37
CA LEU A 224 7.85 14.07 10.09
C LEU A 224 6.69 14.70 10.88
N PRO A 225 6.93 15.70 11.75
CA PRO A 225 5.85 16.40 12.43
C PRO A 225 4.91 17.09 11.43
N ILE A 226 3.60 16.91 11.57
CA ILE A 226 2.58 17.62 10.81
C ILE A 226 2.17 18.86 11.62
N ARG A 227 2.37 20.05 11.05
CA ARG A 227 1.93 21.31 11.65
C ARG A 227 0.45 21.55 11.40
N GLU A 228 -0.14 22.49 12.13
CA GLU A 228 -1.58 22.82 12.03
C GLU A 228 -2.00 23.27 10.62
N ASP A 229 -1.10 23.86 9.84
CA ASP A 229 -1.33 24.26 8.45
C ASP A 229 -1.06 23.14 7.43
N GLY A 230 -0.77 21.93 7.92
CA GLY A 230 -0.41 20.74 7.16
C GLY A 230 1.00 20.77 6.56
N THR A 231 1.86 21.74 6.91
CA THR A 231 3.27 21.69 6.51
C THR A 231 4.03 20.67 7.35
N LEU A 232 5.13 20.12 6.82
CA LEU A 232 5.93 19.13 7.52
C LEU A 232 7.14 19.77 8.23
N GLY A 233 7.44 19.26 9.42
CA GLY A 233 8.70 19.49 10.11
C GLY A 233 9.85 18.69 9.50
N ALA A 234 11.07 18.93 10.00
CA ALA A 234 12.24 18.17 9.60
C ALA A 234 12.05 16.67 9.94
N PRO A 235 12.51 15.75 9.07
CA PRO A 235 12.40 14.33 9.31
C PRO A 235 13.32 13.87 10.45
N SER A 236 12.81 12.94 11.24
CA SER A 236 13.59 12.14 12.19
C SER A 236 13.69 10.71 11.67
N LEU A 237 14.90 10.18 11.56
CA LEU A 237 15.13 8.77 11.25
C LEU A 237 14.68 7.92 12.44
N ILE A 238 13.65 7.09 12.26
CA ILE A 238 13.15 6.21 13.33
C ILE A 238 13.56 4.75 13.13
N ALA A 239 13.77 4.30 11.88
CA ALA A 239 14.35 2.99 11.61
C ALA A 239 15.29 3.04 10.40
N LYS A 240 16.43 2.36 10.51
CA LYS A 240 17.36 2.13 9.40
C LYS A 240 17.35 0.65 9.06
N PHE A 241 17.16 0.32 7.79
CA PHE A 241 17.13 -1.05 7.30
C PHE A 241 18.43 -1.42 6.56
N THR A 242 18.51 -2.66 6.12
CA THR A 242 19.65 -3.15 5.35
C THR A 242 19.61 -2.64 3.91
N GLU A 243 20.68 -2.84 3.15
CA GLU A 243 20.66 -2.53 1.70
C GLU A 243 19.77 -3.47 0.89
N ARG A 244 19.30 -4.58 1.48
CA ARG A 244 18.50 -5.60 0.78
C ARG A 244 17.02 -5.27 0.74
N GLY A 245 16.53 -4.36 1.58
CA GLY A 245 15.12 -4.02 1.61
C GLY A 245 14.74 -3.04 2.71
N GLY A 246 13.53 -2.53 2.57
CA GLY A 246 12.90 -1.58 3.48
C GLY A 246 11.39 -1.76 3.44
N ILE A 247 10.68 -0.85 4.06
CA ILE A 247 9.22 -0.83 4.02
C ILE A 247 8.76 -0.30 2.65
N ASP A 248 7.76 -0.94 2.07
CA ASP A 248 7.05 -0.51 0.88
C ASP A 248 5.81 0.29 1.32
N GLY A 249 4.59 -0.23 1.17
CA GLY A 249 3.37 0.30 1.79
C GLY A 249 3.24 -0.03 3.28
N MET A 250 2.41 0.74 4.00
CA MET A 250 2.23 0.57 5.45
C MET A 250 0.87 1.06 5.97
N THR A 251 0.50 0.58 7.16
CA THR A 251 -0.66 1.06 7.92
C THR A 251 -0.33 1.21 9.41
N VAL A 252 -1.29 1.69 10.21
CA VAL A 252 -1.13 1.85 11.66
C VAL A 252 -2.33 1.27 12.41
N ASP A 253 -2.10 0.86 13.66
CA ASP A 253 -3.18 0.54 14.59
C ASP A 253 -3.51 1.70 15.53
N SER A 254 -4.56 1.52 16.32
CA SER A 254 -5.06 2.50 17.30
C SER A 254 -4.08 2.84 18.42
N GLN A 255 -3.03 2.04 18.62
CA GLN A 255 -1.95 2.31 19.58
C GLN A 255 -0.75 3.02 18.91
N GLY A 256 -0.83 3.27 17.60
CA GLY A 256 0.22 3.92 16.83
C GLY A 256 1.34 2.99 16.38
N ARG A 257 1.19 1.67 16.55
CA ARG A 257 2.15 0.70 16.00
C ARG A 257 2.05 0.73 14.47
N ILE A 258 3.19 0.70 13.80
CA ILE A 258 3.33 0.81 12.35
C ILE A 258 3.50 -0.60 11.78
N TYR A 259 2.72 -0.93 10.76
CA TYR A 259 2.74 -2.22 10.08
C TYR A 259 3.26 -1.97 8.67
N GLY A 260 4.50 -2.35 8.40
CA GLY A 260 5.13 -2.14 7.11
C GLY A 260 5.29 -3.42 6.31
N ALA A 261 4.98 -3.38 5.02
CA ALA A 261 5.37 -4.42 4.08
C ALA A 261 6.90 -4.39 3.89
N TYR A 262 7.62 -5.21 4.66
CA TYR A 262 9.08 -5.23 4.67
C TYR A 262 9.61 -6.16 3.58
N ARG A 263 10.33 -5.60 2.61
CA ARG A 263 10.78 -6.27 1.37
C ARG A 263 12.27 -6.59 1.33
N ASP A 264 12.86 -7.01 2.45
CA ASP A 264 14.24 -7.52 2.45
C ASP A 264 14.31 -8.89 1.77
N THR A 265 15.24 -9.03 0.81
CA THR A 265 15.38 -10.25 -0.01
C THR A 265 15.70 -11.52 0.78
N GLU A 266 16.12 -11.41 2.04
CA GLU A 266 16.40 -12.56 2.93
C GLU A 266 15.36 -12.71 4.06
N ARG A 267 14.75 -11.60 4.50
CA ARG A 267 13.75 -11.60 5.58
C ARG A 267 12.60 -10.67 5.24
N PHE A 268 11.58 -11.18 4.56
CA PHE A 268 10.41 -10.40 4.15
C PHE A 268 9.12 -10.82 4.85
N GLY A 269 8.22 -9.86 5.02
CA GLY A 269 6.99 -10.05 5.78
C GLY A 269 6.35 -8.73 6.22
N ILE A 270 5.33 -8.81 7.07
CA ILE A 270 4.80 -7.63 7.75
C ILE A 270 5.62 -7.38 9.01
N LEU A 271 6.36 -6.27 9.01
CA LEU A 271 7.15 -5.79 10.13
C LEU A 271 6.31 -4.84 10.99
N VAL A 272 6.18 -5.13 12.28
CA VAL A 272 5.48 -4.27 13.24
C VAL A 272 6.49 -3.47 14.04
N LEU A 273 6.41 -2.15 13.97
CA LEU A 273 7.29 -1.22 14.67
C LEU A 273 6.51 -0.38 15.68
N SER A 274 7.16 0.03 16.77
CA SER A 274 6.67 1.11 17.62
C SER A 274 6.74 2.47 16.89
N PRO A 275 6.06 3.53 17.38
CA PRO A 275 6.21 4.89 16.86
C PRO A 275 7.67 5.38 16.80
N GLU A 276 8.52 4.87 17.70
CA GLU A 276 9.95 5.17 17.79
C GLU A 276 10.82 4.28 16.88
N GLY A 277 10.20 3.38 16.10
CA GLY A 277 10.87 2.52 15.12
C GLY A 277 11.46 1.23 15.69
N LYS A 278 11.10 0.83 16.92
CA LYS A 278 11.55 -0.45 17.50
C LYS A 278 10.69 -1.60 16.96
N GLU A 279 11.31 -2.69 16.51
CA GLU A 279 10.59 -3.92 16.13
C GLU A 279 9.85 -4.53 17.34
N ILE A 280 8.55 -4.75 17.17
CA ILE A 280 7.62 -5.33 18.14
C ILE A 280 7.27 -6.77 17.75
N ASP A 281 6.95 -6.98 16.47
CA ASP A 281 6.47 -8.27 15.97
C ASP A 281 6.79 -8.40 14.47
N PHE A 282 6.71 -9.62 13.95
CA PHE A 282 6.99 -9.91 12.55
C PHE A 282 6.20 -11.11 12.03
N LEU A 283 5.51 -10.92 10.91
CA LEU A 283 4.78 -11.98 10.22
C LEU A 283 5.44 -12.29 8.88
N PRO A 284 6.07 -13.47 8.70
CA PRO A 284 6.58 -13.87 7.39
C PRO A 284 5.42 -14.09 6.40
N THR A 285 5.66 -13.74 5.15
CA THR A 285 4.72 -13.93 4.03
C THR A 285 5.29 -14.95 3.03
N PRO A 286 4.45 -15.57 2.18
CA PRO A 286 4.93 -16.55 1.20
C PRO A 286 5.79 -15.94 0.08
N GLU A 287 5.58 -14.65 -0.24
CA GLU A 287 6.35 -13.88 -1.21
C GLU A 287 6.57 -12.46 -0.65
N LEU A 288 7.28 -11.60 -1.40
CA LEU A 288 7.53 -10.21 -0.99
C LEU A 288 6.19 -9.44 -0.86
N PRO A 289 5.87 -8.90 0.33
CA PRO A 289 4.68 -8.09 0.54
C PRO A 289 4.87 -6.70 -0.06
N THR A 290 3.83 -6.09 -0.61
CA THR A 290 3.88 -4.73 -1.20
C THR A 290 3.17 -3.70 -0.34
N ASN A 291 2.00 -4.03 0.20
CA ASN A 291 1.19 -3.07 0.95
C ASN A 291 0.31 -3.80 1.97
N CYS A 292 -0.25 -3.06 2.93
CA CYS A 292 -1.19 -3.61 3.91
C CYS A 292 -2.14 -2.55 4.47
N CYS A 293 -3.33 -3.00 4.88
CA CYS A 293 -4.37 -2.13 5.41
C CYS A 293 -5.29 -2.92 6.34
N PHE A 294 -5.67 -2.32 7.46
CA PHE A 294 -6.65 -2.93 8.36
C PHE A 294 -8.05 -2.88 7.77
N GLY A 295 -8.87 -3.88 8.10
CA GLY A 295 -10.31 -3.84 7.91
C GLY A 295 -10.97 -2.67 8.64
N ARG A 296 -12.29 -2.54 8.50
CA ARG A 296 -13.10 -1.52 9.17
C ARG A 296 -14.18 -2.16 10.04
N ASP A 297 -14.68 -1.38 10.99
CA ASP A 297 -15.75 -1.77 11.92
C ASP A 297 -15.50 -3.11 12.63
N LYS A 298 -16.28 -4.14 12.32
CA LYS A 298 -16.15 -5.47 12.94
C LYS A 298 -14.86 -6.18 12.53
N GLU A 299 -14.21 -5.73 11.45
CA GLU A 299 -12.98 -6.27 10.90
C GLU A 299 -11.74 -5.43 11.30
N LEU A 300 -11.83 -4.54 12.30
CA LEU A 300 -10.66 -3.75 12.75
C LEU A 300 -9.51 -4.63 13.27
N GLY A 301 -9.78 -5.88 13.65
CA GLY A 301 -8.75 -6.87 14.02
C GLY A 301 -8.16 -7.64 12.84
N THR A 302 -8.63 -7.40 11.61
CA THR A 302 -8.18 -8.11 10.40
C THR A 302 -7.21 -7.24 9.62
N LEU A 303 -6.00 -7.73 9.36
CA LEU A 303 -5.03 -7.08 8.49
C LEU A 303 -5.08 -7.71 7.11
N TYR A 304 -5.39 -6.92 6.08
CA TYR A 304 -5.27 -7.29 4.68
C TYR A 304 -3.90 -6.89 4.15
N MET A 305 -3.35 -7.67 3.24
CA MET A 305 -2.04 -7.39 2.65
C MET A 305 -1.94 -7.91 1.21
N THR A 306 -1.26 -7.14 0.37
CA THR A 306 -0.88 -7.56 -0.97
C THR A 306 0.51 -8.17 -0.92
N VAL A 307 0.64 -9.34 -1.55
CA VAL A 307 1.84 -10.18 -1.49
C VAL A 307 2.05 -10.78 -2.86
N GLY A 308 3.12 -10.33 -3.55
CA GLY A 308 3.41 -10.71 -4.92
C GLY A 308 2.19 -10.54 -5.84
N THR A 309 1.61 -11.66 -6.24
CA THR A 309 0.47 -11.74 -7.19
C THR A 309 -0.91 -11.79 -6.53
N GLY A 310 -1.00 -11.65 -5.21
CA GLY A 310 -2.23 -11.97 -4.48
C GLY A 310 -2.59 -11.07 -3.31
N LEU A 311 -3.84 -11.25 -2.86
CA LEU A 311 -4.39 -10.64 -1.65
C LEU A 311 -4.48 -11.71 -0.55
N TYR A 312 -4.04 -11.33 0.65
CA TYR A 312 -4.05 -12.17 1.84
C TYR A 312 -4.69 -11.43 3.01
N ARG A 313 -5.11 -12.17 4.03
CA ARG A 313 -5.50 -11.59 5.33
C ARG A 313 -5.03 -12.43 6.51
N ILE A 314 -4.94 -11.80 7.67
CA ILE A 314 -4.70 -12.46 8.96
C ILE A 314 -5.45 -11.74 10.08
N SER A 315 -5.90 -12.49 11.09
CA SER A 315 -6.41 -11.91 12.34
C SER A 315 -5.27 -11.45 13.24
N THR A 316 -5.47 -10.32 13.92
CA THR A 316 -4.53 -9.71 14.86
C THR A 316 -5.21 -9.48 16.21
N SER A 317 -4.43 -9.35 17.28
CA SER A 317 -4.91 -8.86 18.59
C SER A 317 -5.05 -7.33 18.62
N ALA A 318 -4.56 -6.64 17.59
CA ALA A 318 -4.63 -5.20 17.44
C ALA A 318 -6.01 -4.73 16.97
N SER A 319 -6.25 -3.43 17.10
CA SER A 319 -7.38 -2.75 16.46
C SER A 319 -6.82 -1.69 15.52
N GLY A 320 -7.00 -1.90 14.22
CA GLY A 320 -6.55 -1.01 13.16
C GLY A 320 -7.04 0.43 13.30
N TYR A 321 -6.34 1.36 12.66
CA TYR A 321 -6.74 2.76 12.62
C TYR A 321 -6.92 3.24 11.19
N HIS A 322 -8.00 3.99 10.98
CA HIS A 322 -8.26 4.73 9.74
C HIS A 322 -8.39 6.22 10.09
N SER A 323 -7.59 7.07 9.45
CA SER A 323 -7.64 8.53 9.63
C SER A 323 -8.98 9.13 9.22
N ILE A 324 -9.65 8.47 8.28
CA ILE A 324 -10.96 8.84 7.77
C ILE A 324 -12.03 7.93 8.37
N LYS A 325 -12.92 8.55 9.15
CA LYS A 325 -14.10 7.92 9.75
C LYS A 325 -15.35 8.47 9.07
N THR A 326 -16.40 7.65 8.96
CA THR A 326 -17.71 8.18 8.55
C THR A 326 -18.20 9.17 9.60
N GLU A 327 -18.79 10.28 9.15
CA GLU A 327 -19.66 11.06 10.02
C GLU A 327 -20.88 10.18 10.32
N LYS A 328 -21.13 9.87 11.60
CA LYS A 328 -22.34 9.19 12.04
C LYS A 328 -23.51 10.16 12.09
#